data_AF-A0A8I1G5T7-F1
#
_entry.id   AF-A0A8I1G5T7-F1
#
_cell.length_a   1.000
_cell.length_b   1.000
_cell.length_c   1.000
_cell.angle_alpha   90.00
_cell.angle_beta   90.00
_cell.angle_gamma   90.00
#
_symmetry.space_group_name_H-M   'P 1'
#
loop_
_entity.id
_entity.type
_entity.pdbx_description
1 polymer ?
#
loop_
_entity_poly.entity_id
_entity_poly.type
_entity_poly.pdbx_seq_one_letter_code
_entity_poly.pdbx_strand_id
1 'polypeptide(L)'
;PEMFRIHCFHGRPHFIEVDFTSGNGNEHVNIYNTEWELEPFTLGYANTPNPIDRPASFNKMLSLASKIAIDFDYCRLDFMASDDAIFFSEITLTPESGQLKFNPPEWDAKLGRLWVL
;
A
#
# COMPACT_ATOMS: atom_id res chain seq x y z
N PRO A 1 -7.83 -8.21 -6.00
CA PRO A 1 -7.13 -7.66 -4.84
C PRO A 1 -7.54 -8.38 -3.55
N GLU A 2 -6.58 -8.90 -2.82
CA GLU A 2 -6.83 -9.65 -1.58
C GLU A 2 -6.59 -8.76 -0.35
N MET A 3 -5.56 -7.91 -0.41
CA MET A 3 -5.16 -7.00 0.65
C MET A 3 -4.68 -5.67 0.07
N PHE A 4 -4.97 -4.59 0.79
CA PHE A 4 -4.49 -3.24 0.51
C PHE A 4 -3.70 -2.75 1.73
N ARG A 5 -2.41 -2.52 1.58
CA ARG A 5 -1.57 -1.96 2.63
C ARG A 5 -1.25 -0.52 2.31
N ILE A 6 -1.89 0.39 3.03
CA ILE A 6 -1.81 1.82 2.77
C ILE A 6 -0.74 2.42 3.66
N HIS A 7 0.32 2.94 3.05
CA HIS A 7 1.40 3.61 3.76
C HIS A 7 1.05 5.08 3.94
N CYS A 8 0.93 5.47 5.20
CA CYS A 8 0.61 6.82 5.61
C CYS A 8 1.82 7.48 6.26
N PHE A 9 2.04 8.75 5.93
CA PHE A 9 2.99 9.63 6.61
C PHE A 9 2.21 10.86 7.09
N HIS A 10 2.34 11.22 8.37
CA HIS A 10 1.66 12.38 8.97
C HIS A 10 0.15 12.38 8.70
N GLY A 11 -0.51 11.23 8.91
CA GLY A 11 -1.94 11.07 8.65
C GLY A 11 -2.37 11.07 7.18
N ARG A 12 -1.43 11.07 6.22
CA ARG A 12 -1.73 11.13 4.78
C ARG A 12 -1.29 9.85 4.05
N PRO A 13 -2.18 9.15 3.34
CA PRO A 13 -1.81 8.08 2.41
C PRO A 13 -0.85 8.59 1.33
N HIS A 14 0.19 7.83 1.00
CA HIS A 14 1.14 8.17 -0.07
C HIS A 14 1.24 7.08 -1.13
N PHE A 15 1.37 5.82 -0.72
CA PHE A 15 1.39 4.68 -1.64
C PHE A 15 0.69 3.47 -1.01
N ILE A 16 0.30 2.53 -1.86
CA ILE A 16 -0.53 1.39 -1.51
C ILE A 16 0.10 0.13 -2.12
N GLU A 17 0.43 -0.85 -1.29
CA GLU A 17 0.69 -2.21 -1.73
C GLU A 17 -0.64 -2.92 -1.96
N VAL A 18 -0.80 -3.58 -3.11
CA VAL A 18 -2.01 -4.35 -3.41
C VAL A 18 -1.63 -5.75 -3.83
N ASP A 19 -2.12 -6.72 -3.04
CA ASP A 19 -1.84 -8.14 -3.25
C ASP A 19 -2.80 -8.76 -4.28
N PHE A 20 -2.22 -9.57 -5.16
CA PHE A 20 -2.95 -10.32 -6.18
C PHE A 20 -2.39 -11.73 -6.30
N THR A 21 -3.29 -12.71 -6.21
CA THR A 21 -3.01 -14.09 -6.60
C THR A 21 -3.59 -14.36 -7.98
N SER A 22 -2.75 -14.77 -8.93
CA SER A 22 -3.20 -15.16 -10.29
C SER A 22 -3.86 -16.54 -10.29
N GLY A 23 -4.57 -16.87 -11.37
CA GLY A 23 -5.28 -18.17 -11.47
C GLY A 23 -4.38 -19.42 -11.45
N ASN A 24 -3.06 -19.26 -11.67
CA ASN A 24 -2.06 -20.32 -11.52
C ASN A 24 -1.34 -20.30 -10.15
N GLY A 25 -1.79 -19.46 -9.21
CA GLY A 25 -1.25 -19.37 -7.85
C GLY A 25 0.01 -18.54 -7.69
N ASN A 26 0.40 -17.72 -8.68
CA ASN A 26 1.52 -16.79 -8.52
C ASN A 26 1.06 -15.56 -7.72
N GLU A 27 1.90 -15.14 -6.78
CA GLU A 27 1.69 -13.93 -5.99
C GLU A 27 2.33 -12.72 -6.67
N HIS A 28 1.59 -11.63 -6.71
CA HIS A 28 2.01 -10.33 -7.23
C HIS A 28 1.67 -9.25 -6.21
N VAL A 29 2.53 -8.24 -6.12
CA VAL A 29 2.24 -7.02 -5.36
C VAL A 29 2.49 -5.84 -6.28
N ASN A 30 1.44 -5.08 -6.56
CA ASN A 30 1.54 -3.82 -7.27
C ASN A 30 1.63 -2.69 -6.26
N ILE A 31 2.45 -1.68 -6.56
CA ILE A 31 2.53 -0.46 -5.78
C ILE A 31 1.81 0.65 -6.54
N TYR A 32 0.76 1.21 -5.94
CA TYR A 32 -0.01 2.30 -6.51
C TYR A 32 0.13 3.58 -5.69
N ASN A 33 0.02 4.74 -6.34
CA ASN A 33 -0.22 6.00 -5.65
C ASN A 33 -1.71 6.22 -5.33
N THR A 34 -2.03 7.35 -4.70
CA THR A 34 -3.40 7.71 -4.32
C THR A 34 -4.33 8.00 -5.50
N GLU A 35 -3.80 8.14 -6.71
CA GLU A 35 -4.55 8.31 -7.96
C GLU A 35 -4.71 6.99 -8.74
N TRP A 36 -4.27 5.86 -8.15
CA TRP A 36 -4.27 4.53 -8.77
C TRP A 36 -3.35 4.42 -10.00
N GLU A 37 -2.25 5.16 -9.99
CA GLU A 37 -1.19 5.00 -10.98
C GLU A 37 -0.11 4.06 -10.43
N LEU A 38 0.35 3.13 -11.26
CA LEU A 38 1.38 2.17 -10.87
C LEU A 38 2.72 2.90 -10.72
N GLU A 39 3.33 2.77 -9.56
CA GLU A 39 4.62 3.38 -9.25
C GLU A 39 5.77 2.64 -9.94
N PRO A 40 6.88 3.33 -10.29
CA PRO A 40 7.99 2.74 -11.03
C PRO A 40 8.99 2.05 -10.06
N PHE A 41 8.47 1.37 -9.03
CA PHE A 41 9.24 0.56 -8.10
C PHE A 41 8.44 -0.62 -7.56
N THR A 42 9.14 -1.61 -7.02
CA THR A 42 8.54 -2.78 -6.36
C THR A 42 9.10 -3.00 -4.96
N LEU A 43 8.39 -3.82 -4.18
CA LEU A 43 8.76 -4.23 -2.83
C LEU A 43 8.94 -5.75 -2.76
N GLY A 44 9.98 -6.29 -3.40
CA GLY A 44 10.31 -7.73 -3.35
C GLY A 44 9.45 -8.66 -4.22
N TYR A 45 8.29 -8.21 -4.71
CA TYR A 45 7.41 -8.97 -5.60
C TYR A 45 7.34 -8.35 -7.00
N ALA A 46 6.97 -9.17 -8.00
CA ALA A 46 6.74 -8.69 -9.36
C ALA A 46 5.33 -8.11 -9.50
N ASN A 47 5.18 -7.09 -10.34
CA ASN A 47 3.87 -6.55 -10.71
C ASN A 47 3.03 -7.61 -11.44
N THR A 48 1.71 -7.43 -11.42
CA THR A 48 0.80 -8.19 -12.28
C THR A 48 1.15 -7.99 -13.75
N PRO A 49 0.99 -9.02 -14.60
CA PRO A 49 1.32 -8.93 -16.02
C PRO A 49 0.35 -8.04 -16.81
N ASN A 50 -0.86 -7.84 -16.28
CA ASN A 50 -1.90 -7.02 -16.88
C ASN A 50 -2.28 -5.87 -15.95
N PRO A 51 -2.74 -4.72 -16.49
CA PRO A 51 -3.34 -3.65 -15.70
C PRO A 51 -4.53 -4.13 -14.88
N ILE A 52 -4.72 -3.53 -13.71
CA ILE A 52 -5.83 -3.82 -12.79
C ILE A 52 -6.69 -2.57 -12.63
N ASP A 53 -8.00 -2.75 -12.74
CA ASP A 53 -8.97 -1.68 -12.54
C ASP A 53 -9.02 -1.23 -11.08
N ARG A 54 -9.22 0.08 -10.90
CA ARG A 54 -9.37 0.69 -9.57
C ARG A 54 -10.65 0.20 -8.90
N PRO A 55 -10.58 -0.35 -7.67
CA PRO A 55 -11.78 -0.79 -6.97
C PRO A 55 -12.63 0.41 -6.55
N ALA A 56 -13.96 0.26 -6.60
CA ALA A 56 -14.90 1.32 -6.23
C ALA A 56 -14.71 1.81 -4.78
N SER A 57 -14.26 0.94 -3.89
CA SER A 57 -13.98 1.21 -2.48
C SER A 57 -12.69 1.98 -2.22
N PHE A 58 -11.84 2.20 -3.22
CA PHE A 58 -10.49 2.75 -3.06
C PHE A 58 -10.47 4.09 -2.31
N ASN A 59 -11.25 5.07 -2.77
CA ASN A 59 -11.29 6.40 -2.13
C ASN A 59 -11.78 6.35 -0.69
N LYS A 60 -12.69 5.41 -0.39
CA LYS A 60 -13.19 5.19 0.97
C LYS A 60 -12.08 4.60 1.85
N MET A 61 -11.28 3.66 1.33
CA MET A 61 -10.11 3.12 2.06
C MET A 61 -9.08 4.21 2.35
N LEU A 62 -8.73 5.06 1.37
CA LEU A 62 -7.81 6.19 1.60
C LEU A 62 -8.33 7.15 2.70
N SER A 63 -9.63 7.46 2.68
CA SER A 63 -10.25 8.31 3.71
C SER A 63 -10.21 7.67 5.09
N LEU A 64 -10.47 6.37 5.21
CA LEU A 64 -10.38 5.64 6.48
C LEU A 64 -8.94 5.59 6.98
N ALA A 65 -8.00 5.28 6.09
CA ALA A 65 -6.58 5.25 6.40
C ALA A 65 -6.08 6.58 6.95
N SER A 66 -6.43 7.70 6.31
CA SER A 66 -6.07 9.04 6.78
C SER A 66 -6.59 9.36 8.18
N LYS A 67 -7.83 8.95 8.49
CA LYS A 67 -8.42 9.16 9.83
C LYS A 67 -7.73 8.34 10.91
N ILE A 68 -7.37 7.09 10.60
CA ILE A 68 -6.71 6.20 11.56
C ILE A 68 -5.25 6.62 11.77
N ALA A 69 -4.58 7.09 10.72
CA ALA A 69 -3.17 7.46 10.74
C ALA A 69 -2.86 8.83 11.39
N ILE A 70 -3.86 9.56 11.90
CA ILE A 70 -3.72 11.00 12.24
C ILE A 70 -2.65 11.30 13.29
N ASP A 71 -2.43 10.37 14.23
CA ASP A 71 -1.48 10.53 15.34
C ASP A 71 -0.13 9.80 15.10
N PHE A 72 0.13 9.35 13.87
CA PHE A 72 1.35 8.61 13.52
C PHE A 72 2.20 9.39 12.50
N ASP A 73 3.50 9.54 12.79
CA ASP A 73 4.48 10.07 11.82
C ASP A 73 4.54 9.17 10.57
N TYR A 74 4.56 7.87 10.81
CA TYR A 74 4.45 6.84 9.79
C TYR A 74 3.66 5.64 10.33
N CYS A 75 2.76 5.10 9.50
CA CYS A 75 2.16 3.80 9.72
C CYS A 75 1.71 3.16 8.41
N ARG A 76 1.75 1.83 8.34
CA ARG A 76 1.07 1.04 7.32
C ARG A 76 -0.25 0.53 7.88
N LEU A 77 -1.33 0.70 7.14
CA LEU A 77 -2.67 0.24 7.50
C LEU A 77 -3.16 -0.80 6.52
N ASP A 78 -3.50 -1.98 7.03
CA ASP A 78 -3.88 -3.12 6.19
C ASP A 78 -5.41 -3.25 6.15
N PHE A 79 -5.95 -3.28 4.94
CA PHE A 79 -7.37 -3.42 4.67
C PHE A 79 -7.65 -4.62 3.76
N MET A 80 -8.80 -5.24 3.97
CA MET A 80 -9.41 -6.15 3.01
C MET A 80 -10.68 -5.49 2.46
N ALA A 81 -10.91 -5.61 1.15
CA ALA A 81 -12.10 -5.07 0.52
C ALA A 81 -12.85 -6.16 -0.25
N SER A 82 -14.16 -6.23 -0.05
CA SER A 82 -15.11 -6.90 -0.93
C SER A 82 -16.04 -5.87 -1.57
N ASP A 83 -16.93 -6.31 -2.46
CA ASP A 83 -17.88 -5.42 -3.12
C ASP A 83 -18.76 -4.63 -2.13
N ASP A 84 -19.10 -5.23 -0.99
CA ASP A 84 -20.03 -4.66 -0.02
C ASP A 84 -19.37 -4.05 1.23
N ALA A 85 -18.11 -4.40 1.51
CA ALA A 85 -17.49 -4.07 2.79
C ALA A 85 -15.98 -3.81 2.71
N ILE A 86 -15.52 -2.98 3.65
CA ILE A 86 -14.10 -2.73 3.91
C ILE A 86 -13.84 -3.19 5.34
N PHE A 87 -12.86 -4.06 5.52
CA PHE A 87 -12.41 -4.57 6.81
C PHE A 87 -11.02 -4.03 7.10
N PHE A 88 -10.85 -3.45 8.28
CA PHE A 88 -9.54 -3.08 8.80
C PHE A 88 -8.92 -4.28 9.52
N SER A 89 -7.65 -4.57 9.26
CA SER A 89 -6.93 -5.71 9.84
C SER A 89 -5.91 -5.27 10.89
N GLU A 90 -4.91 -4.47 10.52
CA GLU A 90 -3.81 -4.10 11.41
C GLU A 90 -3.21 -2.72 11.12
N ILE A 91 -2.49 -2.20 12.12
CA ILE A 91 -1.55 -1.07 11.99
C ILE A 91 -0.15 -1.61 12.22
N THR A 92 0.75 -1.37 11.28
CA THR A 92 2.16 -1.74 11.39
C THR A 92 3.05 -0.51 11.28
N LEU A 93 3.83 -0.23 12.35
CA LEU A 93 4.70 0.96 12.43
C LEU A 93 6.09 0.72 11.82
N THR A 94 6.52 -0.54 11.74
CA THR A 94 7.83 -0.94 11.19
C THR A 94 7.69 -2.20 10.34
N PRO A 95 7.14 -2.10 9.11
CA PRO A 95 7.00 -3.25 8.21
C PRO A 95 8.35 -3.93 7.97
N GLU A 96 8.36 -5.26 8.03
CA GLU A 96 9.57 -6.08 7.87
C GLU A 96 10.77 -5.65 8.74
N SER A 97 10.51 -5.11 9.93
CA SER A 97 11.57 -4.54 10.79
C SER A 97 12.40 -3.44 10.09
N GLY A 98 11.79 -2.69 9.18
CA GLY A 98 12.44 -1.63 8.40
C GLY A 98 13.29 -2.13 7.24
N GLN A 99 13.10 -3.37 6.78
CA GLN A 99 13.93 -4.01 5.73
C GLN A 99 13.18 -4.23 4.41
N LEU A 100 12.16 -3.41 4.12
CA LEU A 100 11.42 -3.46 2.87
C LEU A 100 12.37 -3.40 1.67
N LYS A 101 12.22 -4.35 0.74
CA LYS A 101 13.13 -4.53 -0.39
C LYS A 101 12.73 -3.70 -1.60
N PHE A 102 13.03 -2.41 -1.55
CA PHE A 102 12.80 -1.49 -2.66
C PHE A 102 13.64 -1.84 -3.89
N ASN A 103 13.00 -1.87 -5.05
CA ASN A 103 13.66 -1.95 -6.34
C ASN A 103 13.05 -0.95 -7.35
N PRO A 104 13.79 0.06 -7.82
CA PRO A 104 15.20 0.32 -7.51
C PRO A 104 15.41 0.86 -6.07
N PRO A 105 16.58 0.62 -5.43
CA PRO A 105 16.83 0.97 -4.03
C PRO A 105 16.69 2.46 -3.68
N GLU A 106 16.83 3.35 -4.67
CA GLU A 106 16.66 4.80 -4.50
C GLU A 106 15.28 5.23 -3.99
N TRP A 107 14.26 4.39 -4.15
CA TRP A 107 12.91 4.68 -3.68
C TRP A 107 12.78 4.63 -2.17
N ASP A 108 13.58 3.81 -1.50
CA ASP A 108 13.67 3.79 -0.03
C ASP A 108 14.02 5.18 0.50
N ALA A 109 15.09 5.78 -0.04
CA ALA A 109 15.50 7.13 0.32
C ALA A 109 14.50 8.22 -0.12
N LYS A 110 13.83 8.07 -1.26
CA LYS A 110 12.81 9.04 -1.72
C LYS A 110 11.62 9.09 -0.77
N LEU A 111 11.08 7.93 -0.40
CA LEU A 111 9.93 7.83 0.50
C LEU A 111 10.32 8.11 1.95
N GLY A 112 11.52 7.70 2.39
CA GLY A 112 12.04 8.01 3.71
C GLY A 112 12.12 9.51 4.01
N ARG A 113 12.26 10.38 3.01
CA ARG A 113 12.23 11.85 3.18
C ARG A 113 10.86 12.40 3.59
N LEU A 114 9.79 11.62 3.42
CA LEU A 114 8.45 11.97 3.91
C LEU A 114 8.36 11.84 5.43
N TRP A 115 9.19 10.98 6.02
CA TRP A 115 9.25 10.77 7.45
C TRP A 115 10.10 11.86 8.10
N VAL A 116 9.41 12.81 8.71
CA VAL A 116 10.01 13.90 9.49
C VAL A 116 9.72 13.58 10.95
N LEU A 117 10.78 13.43 11.75
CA LEU A 117 10.70 13.18 13.20
C LEU A 117 10.59 14.50 13.99
#